data_AF-A0A285TZB8-F1
#
_entry.id   AF-A0A285TZB8-F1
#
_cell.length_a   1.000
_cell.length_b   1.000
_cell.length_c   1.000
_cell.angle_alpha   90.00
_cell.angle_beta   90.00
_cell.angle_gamma   90.00
#
_symmetry.space_group_name_H-M   'P 1'
#
loop_
_entity.id
_entity.type
_entity.pdbx_description
1 polymer ?
#
loop_
_entity_poly.entity_id
_entity_poly.type
_entity_poly.pdbx_seq_one_letter_code
_entity_poly.pdbx_strand_id
1 'polypeptide(L)'
;MAESQKNIPAKRVDIESVKLVKEKTMMYKNRRVRSPQDAYELKKEFLGEVDREHFVVLCMDTKNQSTNIQKVHIGSLTQILYTREKC
;
A
#
# COMPACT_ATOMS: atom_id res chain seq x y z
N MET A 1 -6.92 31.63 51.50
CA MET A 1 -7.90 31.07 50.54
C MET A 1 -7.07 30.34 49.49
N ALA A 2 -7.06 29.01 49.50
CA ALA A 2 -6.25 28.21 48.58
C ALA A 2 -7.17 27.50 47.60
N GLU A 3 -7.06 27.83 46.31
CA GLU A 3 -7.85 27.23 45.24
C GLU A 3 -7.40 25.78 44.98
N SER A 4 -8.33 24.84 45.09
CA SER A 4 -8.11 23.43 44.79
C SER A 4 -7.99 23.23 43.27
N GLN A 5 -6.78 22.96 42.78
CA GLN A 5 -6.56 22.56 41.40
C GLN A 5 -7.25 21.21 41.13
N LYS A 6 -8.30 21.23 40.29
CA LYS A 6 -8.99 20.01 39.86
C LYS A 6 -8.05 19.18 38.99
N ASN A 7 -7.72 17.97 39.44
CA ASN A 7 -6.87 17.03 38.73
C ASN A 7 -7.66 16.44 37.55
N ILE A 8 -7.40 16.92 36.33
CA ILE A 8 -8.07 16.42 35.12
C ILE A 8 -7.39 15.09 34.75
N PRO A 9 -8.12 13.95 34.74
CA PRO A 9 -7.52 12.68 34.37
C PRO A 9 -7.08 12.69 32.91
N ALA A 10 -5.81 12.37 32.67
CA ALA A 10 -5.24 12.34 31.32
C ALA A 10 -5.89 11.21 30.49
N LYS A 11 -6.36 11.56 29.29
CA LYS A 11 -6.90 10.61 28.32
C LYS A 11 -5.75 9.83 27.67
N ARG A 12 -5.79 8.50 27.69
CA ARG A 12 -4.83 7.66 26.96
C ARG A 12 -5.03 7.84 25.46
N VAL A 13 -3.93 8.05 24.74
CA VAL A 13 -3.90 8.14 23.28
C VAL A 13 -3.00 7.02 22.78
N ASP A 14 -3.50 6.26 21.81
CA ASP A 14 -2.71 5.23 21.13
C ASP A 14 -1.82 5.91 20.09
N ILE A 15 -0.52 5.66 20.18
CA ILE A 15 0.47 6.17 19.22
C ILE A 15 0.82 5.01 18.30
N GLU A 16 0.20 5.01 17.12
CA GLU A 16 0.42 3.98 16.10
C GLU A 16 1.27 4.54 14.96
N SER A 17 2.31 3.81 14.56
CA SER A 17 3.16 4.17 13.41
C SER A 17 3.10 3.11 12.34
N VAL A 18 2.71 3.48 11.12
CA VAL A 18 2.78 2.61 9.94
C VAL A 18 4.14 2.80 9.27
N LYS A 19 4.88 1.71 9.08
CA LYS A 19 6.17 1.70 8.36
C LYS A 19 6.07 0.83 7.13
N LEU A 20 6.55 1.35 6.00
CA LEU A 20 6.68 0.56 4.79
C LEU A 20 7.95 -0.28 4.88
N VAL A 21 7.80 -1.60 4.76
CA VAL A 21 8.89 -2.57 4.82
C VAL A 21 9.02 -3.25 3.46
N LYS A 22 10.26 -3.40 2.98
CA LYS A 22 10.54 -4.16 1.77
C LYS A 22 10.57 -5.66 2.11
N GLU A 23 9.46 -6.35 1.87
CA GLU A 23 9.34 -7.77 2.23
C GLU A 23 10.24 -8.68 1.40
N LYS A 24 10.26 -8.49 0.08
CA LYS A 24 10.96 -9.36 -0.85
C LYS A 24 11.54 -8.58 -2.03
N THR A 25 12.54 -9.17 -2.67
CA THR A 25 13.01 -8.76 -3.99
C THR A 25 12.93 -9.99 -4.88
N MET A 26 12.30 -9.84 -6.04
CA MET A 26 12.16 -10.93 -7.02
C MET A 26 12.74 -10.48 -8.35
N MET A 27 13.46 -11.40 -9.00
CA MET A 27 13.91 -11.19 -10.37
C MET A 27 12.80 -11.61 -11.31
N TYR A 28 12.28 -10.67 -12.10
CA TYR A 28 11.30 -10.97 -13.13
C TYR A 28 12.00 -11.06 -14.50
N LYS A 29 11.60 -12.05 -15.31
CA LYS A 29 12.23 -12.33 -16.61
C LYS A 29 12.22 -11.11 -17.53
N ASN A 30 11.14 -10.33 -17.49
CA ASN A 30 10.85 -9.38 -18.55
C ASN A 30 11.43 -7.97 -18.43
N ARG A 31 12.17 -7.51 -17.41
CA ARG A 31 12.79 -6.14 -17.28
C ARG A 31 12.01 -4.86 -17.69
N ARG A 32 10.94 -4.89 -18.47
CA ARG A 32 10.10 -3.80 -18.92
C ARG A 32 8.70 -4.33 -19.13
N VAL A 33 7.71 -3.61 -18.64
CA VAL A 33 6.30 -3.89 -18.90
C VAL A 33 5.93 -3.18 -20.20
N ARG A 34 5.72 -3.95 -21.28
CA ARG A 34 5.37 -3.38 -22.60
C ARG A 34 3.90 -3.60 -22.92
N SER A 35 3.29 -4.60 -22.30
CA SER A 35 1.91 -4.99 -22.50
C SER A 35 1.19 -5.18 -21.15
N PRO A 36 -0.16 -5.10 -21.13
CA PRO A 36 -0.95 -5.49 -19.97
C PRO A 36 -0.69 -6.94 -19.53
N GLN A 37 -0.41 -7.83 -20.49
CA GLN A 37 -0.05 -9.22 -20.24
C GLN A 37 1.24 -9.34 -19.41
N ASP A 38 2.27 -8.54 -19.71
CA ASP A 38 3.50 -8.52 -18.91
C ASP A 38 3.22 -8.12 -17.45
N ALA A 39 2.32 -7.15 -17.24
CA ALA A 39 1.94 -6.72 -15.91
C ALA A 39 1.17 -7.82 -15.16
N TYR A 40 0.33 -8.58 -15.86
CA TYR A 40 -0.38 -9.72 -15.30
C TYR A 40 0.56 -10.85 -14.89
N GLU A 41 1.52 -11.22 -15.74
CA GLU A 41 2.51 -12.26 -15.43
C GLU A 41 3.34 -11.89 -14.20
N LEU A 42 3.79 -10.63 -14.13
CA LEU A 42 4.53 -10.10 -12.99
C LEU A 42 3.68 -10.09 -11.70
N LYS A 43 2.40 -9.71 -11.78
CA LYS A 43 1.50 -9.77 -10.62
C LYS A 43 1.19 -11.20 -10.21
N LYS A 44 1.02 -12.13 -11.15
CA LYS A 44 0.73 -13.55 -10.87
C LYS A 44 1.87 -14.19 -10.08
N GLU A 45 3.11 -13.91 -10.44
CA GLU A 45 4.28 -14.40 -9.71
C GLU A 45 4.39 -13.76 -8.31
N PHE A 46 4.00 -12.49 -8.17
CA PHE A 46 4.05 -11.78 -6.89
C PHE A 46 2.95 -12.18 -5.91
N LEU A 47 1.70 -12.31 -6.37
CA LEU A 47 0.55 -12.61 -5.52
C LEU A 47 0.35 -14.12 -5.30
N GLY A 48 0.72 -14.96 -6.25
CA GLY A 48 0.39 -16.39 -6.24
C GLY A 48 -1.10 -16.65 -6.45
N GLU A 49 -1.60 -17.73 -5.84
CA GLU A 49 -3.05 -18.02 -5.79
C GLU A 49 -3.67 -17.28 -4.62
N VAL A 50 -4.59 -16.37 -4.91
CA VAL A 50 -5.20 -15.53 -3.90
C VAL A 50 -6.71 -15.52 -4.06
N ASP A 51 -7.40 -15.91 -2.98
CA ASP A 51 -8.85 -16.10 -2.94
C ASP A 51 -9.62 -14.79 -2.69
N ARG A 52 -8.94 -13.77 -2.13
CA ARG A 52 -9.55 -12.47 -1.79
C ARG A 52 -9.19 -11.41 -2.82
N GLU A 53 -10.03 -10.39 -2.95
CA GLU A 53 -9.74 -9.21 -3.77
C GLU A 53 -8.54 -8.42 -3.22
N HIS A 54 -7.64 -8.02 -4.10
CA HIS A 54 -6.42 -7.32 -3.76
C HIS A 54 -6.22 -6.09 -4.63
N PHE A 55 -6.00 -4.95 -3.99
CA PHE A 55 -5.60 -3.73 -4.67
C PHE A 55 -4.08 -3.59 -4.60
N VAL A 56 -3.44 -3.60 -5.78
CA VAL A 56 -1.98 -3.60 -5.93
C VAL A 56 -1.56 -2.48 -6.86
N VAL A 57 -0.66 -1.63 -6.39
CA VAL A 57 -0.04 -0.54 -7.14
C VAL A 57 1.31 -1.00 -7.69
N LEU A 58 1.50 -0.79 -8.98
CA LEU A 58 2.76 -1.03 -9.70
C LEU A 58 3.37 0.32 -10.07
N CYS A 59 4.54 0.63 -9.52
CA CYS A 59 5.29 1.84 -9.83
C CYS A 59 6.36 1.53 -10.88
N MET A 60 6.38 2.31 -11.96
CA MET A 60 7.32 2.13 -13.08
C MET A 60 8.12 3.41 -13.36
N ASP A 61 9.34 3.24 -13.87
CA ASP A 61 10.15 4.34 -14.44
C ASP A 61 9.68 4.69 -15.87
N THR A 62 10.15 5.82 -16.40
CA THR A 62 10.00 6.32 -17.78
C THR A 62 10.32 5.31 -18.88
N LYS A 63 11.12 4.29 -18.58
CA LYS A 63 11.45 3.17 -19.49
C LYS A 63 10.54 1.94 -19.29
N ASN A 64 9.44 2.10 -18.57
CA ASN A 64 8.50 1.06 -18.13
C ASN A 64 9.16 -0.08 -17.35
N GLN A 65 10.22 0.22 -16.59
CA GLN A 65 10.85 -0.74 -15.69
C GLN A 65 10.11 -0.73 -14.36
N SER A 66 9.81 -1.91 -13.79
CA SER A 66 9.12 -2.01 -12.50
C SER A 66 10.08 -1.62 -11.37
N THR A 67 9.81 -0.50 -10.72
CA THR A 67 10.63 0.00 -9.61
C THR A 67 10.12 -0.56 -8.27
N ASN A 68 8.80 -0.65 -8.11
CA ASN A 68 8.19 -1.08 -6.86
C ASN A 68 6.78 -1.65 -7.06
N ILE A 69 6.43 -2.67 -6.26
CA ILE A 69 5.10 -3.30 -6.24
C ILE A 69 4.59 -3.24 -4.80
N GLN A 70 3.41 -2.69 -4.57
CA GLN A 70 2.81 -2.57 -3.24
C GLN A 70 1.40 -3.11 -3.23
N LYS A 71 1.11 -3.97 -2.26
CA LYS A 71 -0.26 -4.35 -1.91
C LYS A 71 -0.83 -3.27 -0.98
N VAL A 72 -1.77 -2.49 -1.48
CA VAL A 72 -2.36 -1.33 -0.77
C VAL A 72 -3.59 -1.75 0.02
N HIS A 73 -4.39 -2.66 -0.52
CA HIS A 73 -5.58 -3.15 0.17
C HIS A 73 -5.89 -4.62 -0.14
N ILE A 74 -6.60 -5.23 0.81
CA ILE A 74 -7.19 -6.56 0.73
C ILE A 74 -8.65 -6.41 1.10
N GLY A 75 -9.57 -6.64 0.14
CA GLY A 75 -11.00 -6.39 0.32
C GLY A 75 -11.60 -5.51 -0.76
N SER A 76 -12.85 -5.09 -0.55
CA SER A 76 -13.64 -4.36 -1.54
C SER A 76 -13.05 -3.00 -1.87
N LEU A 77 -12.93 -2.69 -3.16
CA LEU A 77 -12.33 -1.46 -3.69
C LEU A 77 -13.07 -0.18 -3.29
N THR A 78 -14.34 -0.28 -2.90
CA THR A 78 -15.25 0.84 -2.68
C THR A 78 -14.83 1.81 -1.58
N GLN A 79 -14.00 1.38 -0.62
CA GLN A 79 -13.67 2.19 0.56
C GLN A 79 -12.36 2.98 0.45
N ILE A 80 -11.52 2.72 -0.56
CA ILE A 80 -10.11 3.18 -0.54
C ILE A 80 -9.73 4.05 -1.73
N LEU A 81 -10.48 4.00 -2.83
CA LEU A 81 -10.16 4.81 -4.00
C LEU A 81 -10.57 6.27 -3.76
N TYR A 82 -9.68 7.03 -3.14
CA TYR A 82 -9.71 8.49 -3.14
C TYR A 82 -8.68 9.02 -4.14
N THR A 83 -9.13 9.33 -5.36
CA THR A 83 -8.26 9.93 -6.37
C THR A 83 -8.07 11.41 -6.07
N ARG A 84 -6.83 11.86 -5.87
CA ARG A 84 -6.49 13.29 -5.66
C ARG A 84 -6.54 14.15 -6.94
N GLU A 85 -7.25 13.72 -7.98
CA GLU A 85 -7.23 14.35 -9.31
C GLU A 85 -8.32 15.40 -9.58
N LYS A 86 -9.10 15.80 -8.58
CA LYS A 86 -10.06 16.90 -8.74
C LYS A 86 -9.69 18.10 -7.86
N CYS A 87 -8.78 18.92 -8.37
CA CYS A 87 -8.71 20.35 -8.09
C CYS A 87 -8.83 21.10 -9.42
#